data_AF-A0A0P4W2M7-F1
#
_entry.id   AF-A0A0P4W2M7-F1
#
_cell.length_a   1.000
_cell.length_b   1.000
_cell.length_c   1.000
_cell.angle_alpha   90.00
_cell.angle_beta   90.00
_cell.angle_gamma   90.00
#
_symmetry.space_group_name_H-M   'P 1'
#
loop_
_entity.id
_entity.type
_entity.pdbx_description
1 polymer ?
#
loop_
_entity_poly.entity_id
_entity_poly.type
_entity_poly.pdbx_seq_one_letter_code
_entity_poly.pdbx_strand_id
1 'polypeptide(L)'
;MVVFASDQRFQVIHAEKSENWTLQVKYVQLRDAGVYECQVNTVPKISMAYTLTVVESRSVILGPEYVKAGSTINLTCVINQVNMAGMVYWYHNLDILDYEGNVKILTQEDHQGTLSRLIIEQATPKHSGNYTC
;
A
#
# COMPACT_ATOMS: atom_id res chain seq x y z
N MET A 1 -11.05 28.30 -8.74
CA MET A 1 -11.48 27.12 -9.53
C MET A 1 -12.40 26.29 -8.64
N VAL A 2 -13.50 25.75 -9.17
CA VAL A 2 -14.57 25.10 -8.37
C VAL A 2 -14.45 23.59 -8.49
N VAL A 3 -14.43 22.89 -7.36
CA VAL A 3 -14.62 21.44 -7.32
C VAL A 3 -16.13 21.20 -7.45
N PHE A 4 -16.57 20.52 -8.51
CA PHE A 4 -17.97 20.10 -8.66
C PHE A 4 -18.25 18.81 -7.87
N ALA A 5 -17.80 18.77 -6.61
CA ALA A 5 -18.10 17.71 -5.66
C ALA A 5 -18.54 18.38 -4.36
N SER A 6 -19.72 18.01 -3.86
CA SER A 6 -20.25 18.50 -2.58
C SER A 6 -19.48 17.96 -1.37
N ASP A 7 -18.57 17.02 -1.59
CA ASP A 7 -17.82 16.32 -0.55
C ASP A 7 -16.46 17.00 -0.30
N GLN A 8 -16.23 17.40 0.96
CA GLN A 8 -15.03 18.12 1.42
C GLN A 8 -13.73 17.32 1.31
N ARG A 9 -13.83 15.99 1.09
CA ARG A 9 -12.68 15.11 0.87
C ARG A 9 -12.02 15.35 -0.48
N PHE A 10 -12.72 15.93 -1.44
CA PHE A 10 -12.22 16.22 -2.78
C PHE A 10 -11.60 17.62 -2.82
N GLN A 11 -10.32 17.70 -3.16
CA GLN A 11 -9.56 18.93 -3.22
C GLN A 11 -8.79 19.01 -4.54
N VAL A 12 -8.69 20.20 -5.11
CA VAL A 12 -7.79 20.46 -6.25
C VAL A 12 -6.58 21.20 -5.71
N ILE A 13 -5.41 20.58 -5.84
CA ILE A 13 -4.13 21.14 -5.44
C ILE A 13 -3.47 21.72 -6.69
N HIS A 14 -3.01 22.97 -6.57
CA HIS A 14 -2.29 23.67 -7.61
C HIS A 14 -1.14 24.43 -6.97
N ALA A 15 0.10 24.09 -7.36
CA ALA A 15 1.27 24.81 -6.91
C ALA A 15 1.39 26.14 -7.67
N GLU A 16 1.79 27.21 -6.98
CA GLU A 16 2.02 28.51 -7.62
C GLU A 16 3.00 28.37 -8.80
N LYS A 17 2.61 28.89 -9.96
CA LYS A 17 3.36 28.84 -11.24
C LYS A 17 3.48 27.45 -11.89
N SER A 18 2.77 26.44 -11.41
CA SER A 18 2.68 25.14 -12.09
C SER A 18 1.62 25.19 -13.20
N GLU A 19 1.77 24.38 -14.25
CA GLU A 19 0.69 24.09 -15.21
C GLU A 19 -0.10 22.83 -14.84
N ASN A 20 0.21 22.21 -13.69
CA ASN A 20 -0.43 20.98 -13.25
C ASN A 20 -1.52 21.28 -12.21
N TRP A 21 -2.64 20.58 -12.35
CA TRP A 21 -3.71 20.53 -11.36
C TRP A 21 -3.89 19.09 -10.90
N THR A 22 -3.78 18.87 -9.60
CA THR A 22 -3.88 17.53 -9.01
C THR A 22 -5.19 17.39 -8.25
N LEU A 23 -6.00 16.39 -8.61
CA LEU A 23 -7.14 15.98 -7.79
C LEU A 23 -6.63 15.14 -6.62
N GLN A 24 -6.91 15.60 -5.40
CA GLN A 24 -6.70 14.84 -4.17
C GLN A 24 -8.05 14.40 -3.61
N VAL A 25 -8.16 13.10 -3.31
CA VAL A 25 -9.31 12.53 -2.61
C VAL A 25 -8.83 11.99 -1.26
N LYS A 26 -9.30 12.59 -0.16
CA LYS A 26 -8.92 12.16 1.19
C LYS A 26 -9.82 11.02 1.65
N TYR A 27 -9.28 10.08 2.43
CA TYR A 27 -10.02 8.97 3.04
C TYR A 27 -10.88 8.23 2.00
N VAL A 28 -10.24 7.75 0.92
CA VAL A 28 -10.89 7.10 -0.21
C VAL A 28 -11.70 5.88 0.26
N GLN A 29 -12.91 5.73 -0.27
CA GLN A 29 -13.83 4.65 0.00
C GLN A 29 -14.21 3.93 -1.29
N LEU A 30 -14.64 2.68 -1.21
CA LEU A 30 -15.04 1.89 -2.39
C LEU A 30 -16.06 2.61 -3.29
N ARG A 31 -16.98 3.38 -2.69
CA ARG A 31 -17.99 4.17 -3.42
C ARG A 31 -17.43 5.35 -4.23
N ASP A 32 -16.19 5.74 -3.98
CA ASP A 32 -15.52 6.80 -4.73
C ASP A 32 -14.96 6.27 -6.07
N ALA A 33 -14.98 4.96 -6.31
CA ALA A 33 -14.59 4.38 -7.59
C ALA A 33 -15.50 4.88 -8.72
N GLY A 34 -14.91 5.20 -9.87
CA GLY A 34 -15.65 5.73 -11.01
C GLY A 34 -14.80 6.55 -11.97
N VAL A 35 -15.46 7.20 -12.91
CA VAL A 35 -14.81 8.07 -13.90
C VAL A 35 -14.76 9.50 -13.39
N TYR A 36 -13.55 10.07 -13.38
CA TYR A 36 -13.26 11.44 -13.03
C TYR A 36 -12.85 12.21 -14.27
N GLU A 37 -13.47 13.35 -14.53
CA GLU A 37 -13.15 14.19 -15.68
C GLU A 37 -12.41 15.46 -15.24
N CYS A 38 -11.23 15.69 -15.80
CA CYS A 38 -10.56 16.98 -15.77
C CYS A 38 -11.08 17.81 -16.96
N GLN A 39 -11.72 18.94 -16.68
CA GLN A 39 -12.27 19.83 -17.70
C GLN A 39 -11.58 21.20 -17.64
N VAL A 40 -11.16 21.70 -18.81
CA VAL A 40 -10.69 23.08 -18.98
C VAL A 40 -11.78 23.88 -19.68
N ASN A 41 -11.99 25.12 -19.23
CA ASN A 41 -13.04 26.00 -19.75
C ASN A 41 -12.58 26.74 -21.03
N THR A 42 -12.34 25.99 -22.10
CA THR A 42 -11.98 26.48 -23.45
C THR A 42 -13.15 26.36 -24.42
N VAL A 43 -13.06 27.04 -25.58
CA VAL A 43 -13.99 26.86 -26.70
C VAL A 43 -13.20 26.37 -27.92
N PRO A 44 -13.37 25.12 -28.38
CA PRO A 44 -14.24 24.07 -27.83
C PRO A 44 -13.77 23.54 -26.46
N LYS A 45 -14.69 22.92 -25.70
CA LYS A 45 -14.39 22.32 -24.38
C LYS A 45 -13.31 21.25 -24.57
N ILE A 46 -12.24 21.34 -23.78
CA ILE A 46 -11.23 20.29 -23.67
C ILE A 46 -11.47 19.56 -22.35
N SER A 47 -11.57 18.23 -22.41
CA SER A 47 -11.65 17.39 -21.22
C SER A 47 -10.90 16.07 -21.39
N MET A 48 -10.51 15.50 -20.25
CA MET A 48 -9.84 14.21 -20.18
C MET A 48 -10.42 13.40 -19.01
N ALA A 49 -10.77 12.15 -19.29
CA ALA A 49 -11.39 11.24 -18.33
C ALA A 49 -10.37 10.23 -17.80
N TYR A 50 -10.43 9.96 -16.49
CA TYR A 50 -9.61 8.99 -15.78
C TYR A 50 -10.52 8.06 -14.97
N THR A 51 -10.21 6.76 -14.96
CA THR A 51 -10.95 5.80 -14.12
C THR A 51 -10.20 5.60 -12.81
N LEU A 52 -10.83 5.96 -11.70
CA LEU A 52 -10.35 5.64 -10.36
C LEU A 52 -10.90 4.27 -9.95
N THR A 53 -10.01 3.30 -9.78
CA THR A 53 -10.33 2.00 -9.17
C THR A 53 -9.95 2.06 -7.70
N VAL A 54 -10.91 1.77 -6.82
CA VAL A 54 -10.67 1.66 -5.37
C VAL A 54 -10.75 0.19 -4.98
N VAL A 55 -9.73 -0.31 -4.29
CA VAL A 55 -9.65 -1.69 -3.83
C VAL A 55 -9.47 -1.74 -2.31
N GLU A 56 -10.08 -2.73 -1.66
CA GLU A 56 -9.74 -3.07 -0.28
C GLU A 56 -8.43 -3.86 -0.27
N SER A 57 -7.39 -3.26 0.33
CA SER A 57 -6.15 -3.95 0.59
C SER A 57 -6.38 -5.03 1.65
N ARG A 58 -5.96 -6.26 1.34
CA ARG A 58 -5.98 -7.42 2.23
C ARG A 58 -4.59 -8.05 2.21
N SER A 59 -4.03 -8.21 3.40
CA SER A 59 -2.81 -8.98 3.63
C SER A 59 -3.15 -10.32 4.30
N VAL A 60 -2.41 -11.36 3.95
CA VAL A 60 -2.43 -12.66 4.65
C VAL A 60 -1.01 -13.12 4.85
N ILE A 61 -0.68 -13.52 6.08
CA ILE A 61 0.63 -14.12 6.39
C ILE A 61 0.53 -15.64 6.28
N LEU A 62 1.41 -16.21 5.47
CA LEU A 62 1.60 -17.65 5.27
C LEU A 62 2.91 -18.08 5.91
N GLY A 63 2.92 -19.24 6.57
CA GLY A 63 4.12 -19.80 7.17
C GLY A 63 3.81 -20.86 8.22
N PRO A 64 4.85 -21.47 8.82
CA PRO A 64 4.67 -22.44 9.88
C PRO A 64 4.23 -21.77 11.19
N GLU A 65 3.26 -22.35 11.87
CA GLU A 65 2.83 -21.92 13.21
C GLU A 65 3.86 -22.29 14.31
N TYR A 66 4.60 -23.37 14.09
CA TYR A 66 5.62 -23.86 15.02
C TYR A 66 6.97 -24.01 14.32
N VAL A 67 8.01 -23.45 14.92
CA VAL A 67 9.39 -23.52 14.42
C VAL A 67 10.31 -24.04 15.51
N LYS A 68 11.16 -25.01 15.17
CA LYS A 68 12.15 -25.57 16.10
C LYS A 68 13.28 -24.55 16.34
N ALA A 69 13.73 -24.43 17.58
CA ALA A 69 14.90 -23.62 17.93
C ALA A 69 16.12 -23.98 17.06
N GLY A 70 16.86 -22.96 16.62
CA GLY A 70 17.99 -23.05 15.70
C GLY A 70 17.62 -23.17 14.22
N SER A 71 16.34 -23.38 13.88
CA SER A 71 15.88 -23.43 12.48
C SER A 71 15.57 -22.03 11.94
N THR A 72 15.15 -21.92 10.67
CA THR A 72 14.82 -20.65 10.03
C THR A 72 13.30 -20.39 10.09
N ILE A 73 12.90 -19.22 10.58
CA ILE A 73 11.52 -18.72 10.44
C ILE A 73 11.38 -18.15 9.04
N ASN A 74 10.29 -18.51 8.36
CA ASN A 74 10.04 -18.10 7.00
C ASN A 74 8.54 -17.79 6.83
N LEU A 75 8.22 -16.50 6.93
CA LEU A 75 6.86 -15.99 6.80
C LEU A 75 6.73 -15.23 5.49
N THR A 76 5.59 -15.37 4.82
CA THR A 76 5.28 -14.70 3.56
C THR A 76 3.97 -13.94 3.70
N CYS A 77 4.06 -12.62 3.61
CA CYS A 77 2.92 -11.71 3.53
C CYS A 77 2.47 -11.61 2.07
N VAL A 78 1.22 -12.00 1.79
CA VAL A 78 0.58 -11.88 0.48
C VAL A 78 -0.38 -10.70 0.51
N ILE A 79 -0.13 -9.68 -0.31
CA ILE A 79 -0.92 -8.46 -0.39
C ILE A 79 -1.56 -8.40 -1.78
N ASN A 80 -2.89 -8.32 -1.84
CA ASN A 80 -3.69 -8.28 -3.07
C ASN A 80 -3.65 -6.93 -3.80
N GLN A 81 -2.53 -6.20 -3.71
CA GLN A 81 -2.38 -4.86 -4.25
C GLN A 81 -0.97 -4.65 -4.82
N VAL A 82 -0.92 -4.02 -5.99
CA VAL A 82 0.30 -3.61 -6.69
C VAL A 82 0.77 -2.22 -6.24
N ASN A 83 2.02 -1.89 -6.52
CA ASN A 83 2.77 -0.70 -6.14
C ASN A 83 2.90 -0.50 -4.62
N MET A 84 2.88 -1.58 -3.84
CA MET A 84 3.01 -1.53 -2.38
C MET A 84 4.44 -1.79 -1.91
N ALA A 85 5.39 -2.08 -2.80
CA ALA A 85 6.73 -2.54 -2.41
C ALA A 85 7.47 -1.62 -1.40
N GLY A 86 7.27 -0.30 -1.49
CA GLY A 86 7.85 0.69 -0.57
C GLY A 86 7.06 0.96 0.71
N MET A 87 5.92 0.29 0.91
CA MET A 87 4.96 0.52 2.00
C MET A 87 4.66 -0.75 2.81
N VAL A 88 5.47 -1.81 2.67
CA VAL A 88 5.31 -3.04 3.46
C VAL A 88 6.28 -3.03 4.64
N TYR A 89 5.74 -3.16 5.85
CA TYR A 89 6.50 -3.22 7.09
C TYR A 89 6.15 -4.49 7.85
N TRP A 90 7.14 -5.11 8.48
CA TRP A 90 6.94 -6.25 9.36
C TRP A 90 7.02 -5.81 10.80
N TYR A 91 6.17 -6.40 11.64
CA TYR A 91 6.17 -6.18 13.08
C TYR A 91 6.23 -7.50 13.83
N HIS A 92 6.89 -7.47 14.98
CA HIS A 92 6.88 -8.55 15.97
C HIS A 92 6.44 -7.97 17.31
N ASN A 93 5.33 -8.49 17.85
CA ASN A 93 4.74 -8.01 19.11
C ASN A 93 4.56 -6.48 19.20
N LEU A 94 4.21 -5.83 18.07
CA LEU A 94 4.04 -4.37 17.87
C LEU A 94 5.31 -3.57 17.57
N ASP A 95 6.50 -4.16 17.70
CA ASP A 95 7.75 -3.51 17.35
C ASP A 95 8.08 -3.72 15.87
N ILE A 96 8.53 -2.66 15.20
CA ILE A 96 8.95 -2.74 13.80
C ILE A 96 10.22 -3.59 13.69
N LEU A 97 10.22 -4.55 12.75
CA LEU A 97 11.41 -5.31 12.41
C LEU A 97 12.18 -4.56 11.33
N ASP A 98 13.42 -4.20 11.66
CA ASP A 98 14.36 -3.61 10.70
C ASP A 98 15.37 -4.66 10.20
N TYR A 99 16.10 -4.32 9.13
CA TYR A 99 17.13 -5.14 8.50
C TYR A 99 18.39 -5.26 9.37
N GLU A 100 18.29 -5.86 10.54
CA GLU A 100 19.41 -6.02 11.46
C GLU A 100 19.73 -7.48 11.77
N GLY A 101 21.03 -7.81 11.72
CA GLY A 101 21.56 -9.10 12.14
C GLY A 101 21.07 -10.28 11.30
N ASN A 102 20.29 -11.16 11.91
CA ASN A 102 19.78 -12.42 11.33
C ASN A 102 18.40 -12.27 10.65
N VAL A 103 17.88 -11.06 10.56
CA VAL A 103 16.59 -10.73 9.95
C VAL A 103 16.78 -10.26 8.51
N LYS A 104 16.07 -10.87 7.57
CA LYS A 104 16.03 -10.47 6.15
C LYS A 104 14.58 -10.30 5.72
N ILE A 105 14.27 -9.15 5.13
CA ILE A 105 12.97 -8.88 4.53
C ILE A 105 13.16 -8.76 3.02
N LEU A 106 12.37 -9.49 2.24
CA LEU A 106 12.45 -9.48 0.78
C LEU A 106 11.08 -9.16 0.22
N THR A 107 10.93 -8.00 -0.41
CA THR A 107 9.68 -7.59 -1.05
C THR A 107 9.79 -7.72 -2.56
N GLN A 108 8.83 -8.41 -3.16
CA GLN A 108 8.69 -8.65 -4.59
C GLN A 108 7.30 -8.18 -5.02
N GLU A 109 7.21 -7.66 -6.23
CA GLU A 109 5.96 -7.17 -6.78
C GLU A 109 5.81 -7.69 -8.21
N ASP A 110 4.59 -8.11 -8.55
CA ASP A 110 4.19 -8.48 -9.89
C ASP A 110 2.84 -7.83 -10.27
N HIS A 111 2.27 -8.23 -11.41
CA HIS A 111 0.99 -7.70 -11.86
C HIS A 111 -0.22 -8.19 -11.04
N GLN A 112 -0.04 -9.19 -10.17
CA GLN A 112 -1.10 -9.79 -9.36
C GLN A 112 -1.08 -9.28 -7.91
N GLY A 113 0.05 -8.77 -7.42
CA GLY A 113 0.12 -8.16 -6.10
C GLY A 113 1.54 -7.99 -5.59
N THR A 114 1.64 -7.80 -4.27
CA THR A 114 2.91 -7.61 -3.57
C THR A 114 3.13 -8.76 -2.61
N LEU A 115 4.31 -9.38 -2.66
CA LEU A 115 4.75 -10.44 -1.76
C LEU A 115 5.93 -9.94 -0.93
N SER A 116 5.80 -9.98 0.39
CA SER A 116 6.93 -9.68 1.29
C SER A 116 7.28 -10.91 2.13
N ARG A 117 8.56 -11.25 2.19
CA ARG A 117 9.05 -12.45 2.87
C ARG A 117 9.96 -12.06 4.03
N LEU A 118 9.57 -12.44 5.25
CA LEU A 118 10.37 -12.31 6.45
C LEU A 118 11.12 -13.62 6.69
N ILE A 119 12.45 -13.52 6.80
CA ILE A 119 13.35 -14.63 7.07
C ILE A 119 14.15 -14.29 8.32
N ILE A 120 14.04 -15.13 9.35
CA ILE A 120 14.84 -15.02 10.57
C ILE A 120 15.63 -16.30 10.74
N GLU A 121 16.95 -16.23 10.59
CA GLU A 121 17.84 -17.37 10.76
C GLU A 121 18.10 -17.65 12.25
N GLN A 122 18.42 -18.90 12.60
CA GLN A 122 18.74 -19.32 13.97
C GLN A 122 17.66 -18.92 15.00
N ALA A 123 16.46 -19.46 14.84
CA ALA A 123 15.31 -19.14 15.67
C ALA A 123 15.57 -19.40 17.16
N THR A 124 15.24 -18.42 18.02
CA THR A 124 15.31 -18.56 19.48
C THR A 124 13.92 -18.39 20.09
N PRO A 125 13.70 -18.80 21.35
CA PRO A 125 12.42 -18.57 22.02
C PRO A 125 11.97 -17.10 22.03
N LYS A 126 12.90 -16.14 21.93
CA LYS A 126 12.59 -14.70 21.85
C LYS A 126 11.87 -14.30 20.58
N HIS A 127 11.99 -15.08 19.49
CA HIS A 127 11.26 -14.83 18.25
C HIS A 127 9.82 -15.35 18.32
N SER A 128 9.39 -15.98 19.41
CA SER A 128 7.98 -16.36 19.57
C SER A 128 7.11 -15.12 19.73
N GLY A 129 5.93 -15.10 19.13
CA GLY A 129 5.01 -13.99 19.28
C GLY A 129 4.12 -13.78 18.07
N ASN A 130 3.45 -12.62 18.05
CA ASN A 130 2.59 -12.23 16.96
C ASN A 130 3.41 -11.51 15.89
N TYR A 131 3.27 -11.95 14.63
CA TYR A 131 3.86 -11.32 13.47
C TYR A 131 2.78 -10.67 12.63
N THR A 132 2.96 -9.41 12.26
CA THR A 132 2.03 -8.68 11.39
C THR A 132 2.74 -7.98 10.23
N CYS A 133 2.00 -7.88 9.13
CA CYS A 133 2.20 -7.09 7.93
C CYS A 133 0.79 -6.65 7.47
#